data_AF-A0A1Y2N813-F1
#
_entry.id   AF-A0A1Y2N813-F1
#
_cell.length_a   1.000
_cell.length_b   1.000
_cell.length_c   1.000
_cell.angle_alpha   90.00
_cell.angle_beta   90.00
_cell.angle_gamma   90.00
#
_symmetry.space_group_name_H-M   'P 1'
#
loop_
_entity.id
_entity.type
_entity.pdbx_description
1 polymer ?
#
loop_
_entity_poly.entity_id
_entity_poly.type
_entity_poly.pdbx_seq_one_letter_code
_entity_poly.pdbx_strand_id
1 'polypeptide(L)'
;MAETSGGTGESVSAKSIQGEQQQDTGWVKASEEDVDLYVDRVTDEVLACRERGRHLFPTIRQAGIHFTGVDDDGLLLRRLVCTCCELAVRVEKWEGARRGGRTRFQRVASGLEYRTGRDGQEYLAPSGRGHMTPRQIGDSVASKALSGQTVSALRKAAERAQKAEKAEQAARARDAASDPQG
;
A
#
# COMPACT_ATOMS: atom_id res chain seq x y z
N MET A 1 36.26 -50.26 15.24
CA MET A 1 34.82 -50.64 15.22
C MET A 1 34.08 -49.35 15.59
N ALA A 2 33.66 -48.58 14.57
CA ALA A 2 32.24 -48.31 14.24
C ALA A 2 31.51 -47.65 15.44
N GLU A 3 30.96 -46.44 15.37
CA GLU A 3 29.85 -46.01 14.49
C GLU A 3 29.75 -44.47 14.35
N THR A 4 29.51 -44.03 13.11
CA THR A 4 28.63 -42.93 12.60
C THR A 4 27.89 -42.03 13.60
N SER A 5 27.84 -40.69 13.42
CA SER A 5 26.89 -39.93 12.56
C SER A 5 27.28 -38.44 12.63
N GLY A 6 27.23 -37.56 11.61
CA GLY A 6 26.29 -37.41 10.51
C GLY A 6 25.37 -36.21 10.78
N GLY A 7 25.38 -35.18 9.91
CA GLY A 7 24.21 -34.29 9.73
C GLY A 7 24.38 -32.79 10.00
N THR A 8 24.77 -32.06 8.95
CA THR A 8 24.10 -30.83 8.47
C THR A 8 23.47 -29.88 9.50
N GLY A 9 24.25 -28.90 9.97
CA GLY A 9 23.71 -27.63 10.47
C GLY A 9 23.24 -26.79 9.29
N GLU A 10 22.00 -27.03 8.89
CA GLU A 10 21.27 -26.34 7.83
C GLU A 10 21.43 -24.82 7.93
N SER A 11 21.97 -24.22 6.87
CA SER A 11 21.97 -22.78 6.66
C SER A 11 20.52 -22.32 6.68
N VAL A 12 20.08 -21.71 7.78
CA VAL A 12 18.78 -21.04 7.88
C VAL A 12 18.77 -19.99 6.78
N SER A 13 18.11 -20.33 5.68
CA SER A 13 17.90 -19.43 4.55
C SER A 13 17.19 -18.21 5.08
N ALA A 14 17.96 -17.15 5.33
CA ALA A 14 17.47 -15.83 5.60
C ALA A 14 16.57 -15.45 4.42
N LYS A 15 15.26 -15.49 4.64
CA LYS A 15 14.30 -15.08 3.63
C LYS A 15 14.61 -13.63 3.26
N SER A 16 15.05 -13.47 2.02
CA SER A 16 15.34 -12.20 1.37
C SER A 16 14.14 -11.26 1.46
N ILE A 17 14.40 -9.96 1.40
CA ILE A 17 13.45 -8.83 1.36
C ILE A 17 12.47 -8.92 0.15
N GLN A 18 12.59 -9.96 -0.68
CA GLN A 18 11.69 -10.31 -1.78
C GLN A 18 10.73 -11.48 -1.48
N GLY A 19 10.52 -11.84 -0.21
CA GLY A 19 9.78 -13.03 0.21
C GLY A 19 8.37 -12.84 0.81
N GLU A 20 7.75 -11.66 0.71
CA GLU A 20 6.39 -11.42 1.26
C GLU A 20 5.27 -11.49 0.20
N GLN A 21 5.48 -12.24 -0.88
CA GLN A 21 4.35 -12.87 -1.57
C GLN A 21 4.18 -14.27 -0.97
N GLN A 22 3.65 -14.30 0.24
CA GLN A 22 2.99 -15.51 0.74
C GLN A 22 1.84 -15.76 -0.24
N GLN A 23 2.03 -16.73 -1.14
CA GLN A 23 0.95 -17.27 -1.96
C GLN A 23 0.00 -17.99 -1.02
N ASP A 24 -1.01 -17.27 -0.53
CA ASP A 24 -2.06 -17.85 0.30
C ASP A 24 -2.99 -18.68 -0.59
N THR A 25 -2.79 -19.99 -0.50
CA THR A 25 -3.74 -21.01 -0.98
C THR A 25 -4.99 -20.95 -0.11
N GLY A 26 -6.07 -20.37 -0.65
CA GLY A 26 -7.43 -20.49 -0.11
C GLY A 26 -8.18 -19.20 0.15
N TRP A 27 -7.90 -18.08 -0.54
CA TRP A 27 -8.76 -16.89 -0.43
C TRP A 27 -9.95 -16.95 -1.38
N VAL A 28 -11.15 -17.01 -0.80
CA VAL A 28 -12.40 -16.72 -1.53
C VAL A 28 -12.39 -15.22 -1.85
N LYS A 29 -12.42 -14.89 -3.14
CA LYS A 29 -12.54 -13.50 -3.60
C LYS A 29 -13.95 -12.98 -3.30
N ALA A 30 -14.04 -11.70 -2.98
CA ALA A 30 -15.32 -11.01 -2.90
C ALA A 30 -16.03 -11.01 -4.26
N SER A 31 -17.37 -11.04 -4.25
CA SER A 31 -18.17 -10.82 -5.46
C SER A 31 -18.06 -9.37 -5.93
N GLU A 32 -18.44 -9.10 -7.18
CA GLU A 32 -18.45 -7.75 -7.72
C GLU A 32 -19.43 -6.85 -6.96
N GLU A 33 -20.60 -7.38 -6.58
CA GLU A 33 -21.61 -6.64 -5.81
C GLU A 33 -21.09 -6.27 -4.42
N ASP A 34 -20.35 -7.17 -3.76
CA ASP A 34 -19.76 -6.89 -2.45
C ASP A 34 -18.67 -5.81 -2.54
N VAL A 35 -17.92 -5.81 -3.64
CA VAL A 35 -16.92 -4.77 -3.94
C VAL A 35 -17.61 -3.43 -4.16
N ASP A 36 -18.69 -3.39 -4.96
CA ASP A 36 -19.44 -2.17 -5.24
C ASP A 36 -20.04 -1.56 -3.97
N LEU A 37 -20.68 -2.40 -3.14
CA LEU A 37 -21.22 -2.00 -1.83
C LEU A 37 -20.12 -1.49 -0.89
N TYR A 38 -18.90 -2.04 -0.99
CA TYR A 38 -17.78 -1.51 -0.25
C TYR A 38 -17.36 -0.13 -0.75
N VAL A 39 -17.19 0.01 -2.07
CA VAL A 39 -16.77 1.27 -2.69
C VAL A 39 -17.76 2.40 -2.40
N ASP A 40 -19.07 2.13 -2.33
CA ASP A 40 -20.09 3.15 -2.02
C ASP A 40 -20.05 3.68 -0.58
N ARG A 41 -19.43 2.94 0.35
CA ARG A 41 -19.46 3.30 1.79
C ARG A 41 -18.21 4.07 2.25
N VAL A 42 -17.07 3.83 1.60
CA VAL A 42 -15.77 4.29 2.07
C VAL A 42 -15.38 5.61 1.41
N THR A 43 -14.49 6.37 2.04
CA THR A 43 -14.02 7.64 1.48
C THR A 43 -12.99 7.44 0.37
N ASP A 44 -12.78 8.50 -0.41
CA ASP A 44 -11.78 8.56 -1.47
C ASP A 44 -10.37 8.28 -0.94
N GLU A 45 -10.03 8.69 0.28
CA GLU A 45 -8.71 8.43 0.86
C GLU A 45 -8.50 6.94 1.20
N VAL A 46 -9.58 6.25 1.61
CA VAL A 46 -9.58 4.80 1.81
C VAL A 46 -9.45 4.11 0.46
N LEU A 47 -10.24 4.51 -0.54
CA LEU A 47 -10.17 3.98 -1.91
C LEU A 47 -8.76 4.13 -2.49
N ALA A 48 -8.14 5.31 -2.34
CA ALA A 48 -6.79 5.56 -2.82
C ALA A 48 -5.74 4.62 -2.20
N CYS A 49 -5.89 4.22 -0.94
CA CYS A 49 -5.01 3.22 -0.32
C CYS A 49 -5.32 1.79 -0.82
N ARG A 50 -6.59 1.48 -1.03
CA ARG A 50 -7.08 0.16 -1.47
C ARG A 50 -6.70 -0.12 -2.93
N GLU A 51 -6.91 0.83 -3.84
CA GLU A 51 -6.50 0.77 -5.24
C GLU A 51 -4.97 0.64 -5.37
N ARG A 52 -4.23 1.32 -4.50
CA ARG A 52 -2.75 1.23 -4.45
C ARG A 52 -2.25 -0.08 -3.86
N GLY A 53 -3.10 -0.79 -3.10
CA GLY A 53 -2.74 -2.00 -2.35
C GLY A 53 -1.74 -1.78 -1.22
N ARG A 54 -1.48 -0.52 -0.82
CA ARG A 54 -0.54 -0.18 0.27
C ARG A 54 -0.87 1.15 0.93
N HIS A 55 -0.56 1.22 2.22
CA HIS A 55 -0.62 2.44 3.03
C HIS A 55 0.65 3.28 2.92
N LEU A 56 0.50 4.59 3.12
CA LEU A 56 1.61 5.55 3.12
C LEU A 56 1.89 6.01 4.55
N PHE A 57 2.99 5.54 5.12
CA PHE A 57 3.43 5.95 6.46
C PHE A 57 4.62 6.89 6.35
N PRO A 58 4.71 7.91 7.21
CA PRO A 58 5.83 8.83 7.18
C PRO A 58 7.12 8.10 7.55
N THR A 59 8.19 8.45 6.84
CA THR A 59 9.53 7.92 7.13
C THR A 59 10.07 8.48 8.45
N ILE A 60 11.11 7.85 8.99
CA ILE A 60 11.80 8.37 10.19
C ILE A 60 12.34 9.79 9.96
N ARG A 61 12.78 10.14 8.74
CA ARG A 61 13.26 11.51 8.47
C ARG A 61 12.14 12.54 8.50
N GLN A 62 10.91 12.15 8.14
CA GLN A 62 9.76 13.05 8.10
C GLN A 62 9.12 13.25 9.48
N ALA A 63 8.99 12.17 10.26
CA ALA A 63 8.24 12.19 11.53
C ALA A 63 9.10 11.98 12.79
N GLY A 64 10.43 11.81 12.64
CA GLY A 64 11.31 11.46 13.74
C GLY A 64 11.05 10.07 14.33
N ILE A 65 11.73 9.76 15.44
CA ILE A 65 11.43 8.61 16.29
C ILE A 65 10.85 9.12 17.60
N HIS A 66 9.59 8.78 17.83
CA HIS A 66 8.89 8.97 19.09
C HIS A 66 8.23 7.66 19.47
N PHE A 67 8.49 7.17 20.68
CA PHE A 67 7.86 5.97 21.21
C PHE A 67 6.61 6.37 21.99
N THR A 68 5.51 5.71 21.69
CA THR A 68 4.18 5.95 22.26
C THR A 68 3.88 5.06 23.46
N GLY A 69 4.73 4.07 23.76
CA GLY A 69 4.55 3.16 24.87
C GLY A 69 5.60 2.06 24.91
N VAL A 70 5.40 1.13 25.84
CA VAL A 70 6.17 -0.10 26.01
C VAL A 70 5.14 -1.23 26.11
N ASP A 71 5.36 -2.35 25.42
CA ASP A 71 4.49 -3.53 25.56
C ASP A 71 4.89 -4.42 26.75
N ASP A 72 4.13 -5.50 26.96
CA ASP A 72 4.35 -6.43 28.08
C ASP A 72 5.71 -7.14 28.03
N ASP A 73 6.32 -7.22 26.84
CA ASP A 73 7.65 -7.80 26.61
C ASP A 73 8.78 -6.78 26.83
N GLY A 74 8.44 -5.53 27.20
CA GLY A 74 9.42 -4.45 27.39
C GLY A 74 9.87 -3.79 26.08
N LEU A 75 9.21 -4.05 24.94
CA LEU A 75 9.56 -3.47 23.65
C LEU A 75 8.96 -2.08 23.48
N LEU A 76 9.75 -1.17 22.91
CA LEU A 76 9.34 0.21 22.64
C LEU A 76 8.38 0.24 21.44
N LEU A 77 7.21 0.82 21.64
CA LEU A 77 6.17 0.91 20.61
C LEU A 77 6.24 2.26 19.89
N ARG A 78 6.32 2.23 18.56
CA ARG A 78 6.16 3.42 17.70
C ARG A 78 4.94 3.25 16.81
N ARG A 79 3.98 4.17 16.92
CA ARG A 79 2.73 4.15 16.15
C ARG A 79 2.77 5.21 15.07
N LEU A 80 2.51 4.82 13.83
CA LEU A 80 2.49 5.69 12.65
C LEU A 80 1.15 5.61 11.97
N VAL A 81 0.50 6.74 11.78
CA VAL A 81 -0.77 6.83 11.06
C VAL A 81 -0.49 6.97 9.57
N CYS A 82 -1.28 6.28 8.74
CA CYS A 82 -1.25 6.45 7.30
C CYS A 82 -1.63 7.90 6.95
N THR A 83 -0.78 8.60 6.21
CA THR A 83 -1.00 10.01 5.83
C THR A 83 -2.01 10.18 4.70
N CYS A 84 -2.60 9.08 4.22
CA CYS A 84 -3.60 9.07 3.18
C CYS A 84 -4.96 8.77 3.80
N CYS A 85 -5.24 7.52 4.18
CA CYS A 85 -6.55 7.14 4.72
C CYS A 85 -6.77 7.53 6.18
N GLU A 86 -5.72 7.87 6.94
CA GLU A 86 -5.77 8.11 8.38
C GLU A 86 -6.34 6.97 9.26
N LEU A 87 -6.82 5.87 8.69
CA LEU A 87 -7.42 4.75 9.43
C LEU A 87 -6.43 3.63 9.76
N ALA A 88 -5.39 3.46 8.94
CA ALA A 88 -4.36 2.47 9.19
C ALA A 88 -3.27 3.02 10.10
N VAL A 89 -2.91 2.25 11.12
CA VAL A 89 -1.83 2.54 12.07
C VAL A 89 -0.80 1.43 11.97
N ARG A 90 0.40 1.77 11.49
CA ARG A 90 1.55 0.86 11.60
C ARG A 90 2.07 0.92 13.02
N VAL A 91 2.09 -0.22 13.68
CA VAL A 91 2.67 -0.39 15.01
C VAL A 91 3.99 -1.09 14.86
N GLU A 92 5.07 -0.38 15.18
CA GLU A 92 6.43 -0.91 15.14
C GLU A 92 6.89 -1.23 16.57
N LYS A 93 7.45 -2.43 16.77
CA LYS A 93 8.11 -2.83 18.00
C LYS A 93 9.62 -2.67 17.86
N TRP A 94 10.23 -1.98 18.81
CA TRP A 94 11.64 -1.63 18.80
C TRP A 94 12.34 -2.13 20.06
N GLU A 95 13.56 -2.61 19.87
CA GLU A 95 14.43 -3.08 20.95
C GLU A 95 15.71 -2.24 20.96
N GLY A 96 16.17 -1.87 22.16
CA GLY A 96 17.46 -1.22 22.37
C GLY A 96 18.46 -2.22 22.94
N ALA A 97 19.53 -2.52 22.20
CA ALA A 97 20.60 -3.40 22.67
C ALA A 97 21.93 -2.64 22.76
N ARG A 98 22.68 -2.86 23.84
CA ARG A 98 24.04 -2.29 23.99
C ARG A 98 25.02 -3.13 23.16
N ARG A 99 25.68 -2.51 22.18
CA ARG A 99 26.73 -3.13 21.36
C ARG A 99 27.95 -2.22 21.31
N GLY A 100 29.11 -2.71 21.76
CA GLY A 100 30.37 -1.97 21.68
C GLY A 100 30.35 -0.59 22.34
N GLY A 101 29.78 -0.48 23.54
CA GLY A 101 29.72 0.78 24.30
C GLY A 101 28.63 1.76 23.87
N ARG A 102 27.89 1.51 22.78
CA ARG A 102 26.76 2.34 22.33
C ARG A 102 25.45 1.55 22.35
N THR A 103 24.34 2.23 22.62
CA THR A 103 23.01 1.63 22.48
C THR A 103 22.57 1.74 21.02
N ARG A 104 22.19 0.61 20.42
CA ARG A 104 21.60 0.56 19.08
C ARG A 104 20.15 0.13 19.18
N PHE A 105 19.28 0.88 18.51
CA PHE A 105 17.86 0.54 18.39
C PHE A 105 17.60 -0.14 17.06
N GLN A 106 16.79 -1.20 17.09
CA GLN A 106 16.37 -1.94 15.90
C GLN A 106 14.87 -2.23 15.98
N ARG A 107 14.21 -2.16 14.83
CA ARG A 107 12.82 -2.62 14.70
C ARG A 107 12.83 -4.14 14.61
N VAL A 108 12.15 -4.80 15.54
CA VAL A 108 12.10 -6.27 15.63
C VAL A 108 10.80 -6.84 15.06
N ALA A 109 9.73 -6.05 15.06
CA ALA A 109 8.46 -6.42 14.44
C ALA A 109 7.69 -5.19 13.95
N SER A 110 6.77 -5.40 13.01
CA SER A 110 5.77 -4.39 12.64
C SER A 110 4.45 -5.05 12.27
N GLY A 111 3.35 -4.47 12.73
CA GLY A 111 1.99 -4.87 12.38
C GLY A 111 1.15 -3.69 11.89
N LEU A 112 -0.04 -4.00 11.38
CA LEU A 112 -1.06 -3.02 11.04
C LEU A 112 -2.24 -3.19 11.99
N GLU A 113 -2.64 -2.07 12.59
CA GLU A 113 -3.91 -1.93 13.29
C GLU A 113 -4.80 -0.99 12.48
N TYR A 114 -6.10 -1.23 12.50
CA TYR A 114 -7.09 -0.36 11.87
C TYR A 114 -7.95 0.26 12.95
N ARG A 115 -8.09 1.58 12.89
CA ARG A 115 -9.01 2.33 13.76
C ARG A 115 -10.25 2.74 12.99
N THR A 116 -11.34 2.93 13.72
CA THR A 116 -12.55 3.56 13.19
C THR A 116 -12.33 5.07 13.06
N GLY A 117 -12.75 5.63 11.94
CA GLY A 117 -12.73 7.07 11.68
C GLY A 117 -13.75 7.83 12.53
N ARG A 118 -13.66 9.16 12.53
CA ARG A 118 -14.54 10.02 13.36
C ARG A 118 -16.02 9.85 13.03
N ASP A 119 -16.33 9.52 11.78
CA ASP A 119 -17.70 9.35 11.28
C ASP A 119 -18.14 7.88 11.23
N GLY A 120 -17.50 6.99 12.01
CA GLY A 120 -17.77 5.56 11.95
C GLY A 120 -17.18 4.86 10.72
N GLN A 121 -16.31 5.54 9.97
CA GLN A 121 -15.68 4.99 8.77
C GLN A 121 -14.74 3.82 9.12
N GLU A 122 -14.84 2.74 8.36
CA GLU A 122 -14.01 1.56 8.52
C GLU A 122 -13.20 1.28 7.27
N TYR A 123 -11.92 0.93 7.47
CA TYR A 123 -11.04 0.59 6.35
C TYR A 123 -11.34 -0.82 5.80
N LEU A 124 -11.65 -1.77 6.69
CA LEU A 124 -11.86 -3.17 6.31
C LEU A 124 -13.29 -3.37 5.81
N ALA A 125 -13.44 -4.23 4.82
CA ALA A 125 -14.76 -4.73 4.46
C ALA A 125 -15.31 -5.60 5.60
N PRO A 126 -16.64 -5.67 5.79
CA PRO A 126 -17.24 -6.57 6.77
C PRO A 126 -16.77 -8.01 6.56
N SER A 127 -16.60 -8.73 7.68
CA SER A 127 -16.25 -10.14 7.67
C SER A 127 -17.25 -10.96 6.86
N GLY A 128 -16.77 -12.01 6.18
CA GLY A 128 -17.60 -12.94 5.43
C GLY A 128 -17.86 -12.57 3.96
N ARG A 129 -17.38 -11.40 3.49
CA ARG A 129 -17.54 -10.95 2.09
C ARG A 129 -16.39 -11.32 1.15
N GLY A 130 -15.48 -12.19 1.60
CA GLY A 130 -14.28 -12.56 0.85
C GLY A 130 -13.24 -11.44 0.74
N HIS A 131 -12.12 -11.76 0.12
CA HIS A 131 -11.01 -10.84 -0.06
C HIS A 131 -11.21 -9.98 -1.32
N MET A 132 -11.26 -8.66 -1.15
CA MET A 132 -11.31 -7.70 -2.25
C MET A 132 -9.89 -7.26 -2.64
N THR A 133 -9.53 -7.49 -3.91
CA THR A 133 -8.22 -7.13 -4.45
C THR A 133 -8.16 -5.65 -4.87
N PRO A 134 -6.96 -5.03 -4.93
CA PRO A 134 -6.79 -3.66 -5.44
C PRO A 134 -7.37 -3.46 -6.84
N ARG A 135 -7.26 -4.49 -7.69
CA ARG A 135 -7.82 -4.50 -9.04
C ARG A 135 -9.35 -4.40 -9.01
N GLN A 136 -10.03 -5.24 -8.22
CA GLN A 136 -11.49 -5.21 -8.13
C GLN A 136 -12.00 -3.84 -7.67
N ILE A 137 -11.32 -3.24 -6.68
CA ILE A 137 -11.65 -1.90 -6.20
C ILE A 137 -11.48 -0.86 -7.32
N GLY A 138 -10.34 -0.86 -8.01
CA GLY A 138 -10.09 0.06 -9.12
C GLY A 138 -11.06 -0.11 -10.30
N ASP A 139 -11.39 -1.36 -10.65
CA ASP A 139 -12.36 -1.67 -11.71
C ASP A 139 -13.77 -1.15 -11.33
N SER A 140 -14.19 -1.30 -10.06
CA SER A 140 -15.46 -0.76 -9.54
C SER A 140 -15.49 0.77 -9.54
N VAL A 141 -14.44 1.42 -9.01
CA VAL A 141 -14.32 2.89 -9.00
C VAL A 141 -14.35 3.46 -10.42
N ALA A 142 -13.59 2.86 -11.35
CA ALA A 142 -13.58 3.27 -12.75
C ALA A 142 -14.95 3.08 -13.41
N SER A 143 -15.62 1.96 -13.16
CA SER A 143 -16.97 1.68 -13.70
C SER A 143 -18.00 2.70 -13.22
N LYS A 144 -17.92 3.12 -11.96
CA LYS A 144 -18.76 4.19 -11.40
C LYS A 144 -18.47 5.55 -12.03
N ALA A 145 -17.20 5.92 -12.17
CA ALA A 145 -16.81 7.19 -12.79
C ALA A 145 -17.19 7.28 -14.28
N LEU A 146 -17.26 6.14 -14.97
CA LEU A 146 -17.65 6.03 -16.37
C LEU A 146 -19.15 5.78 -16.58
N SER A 147 -19.93 5.72 -15.50
CA SER A 147 -21.38 5.48 -15.58
C SER A 147 -22.06 6.51 -16.49
N GLY A 148 -22.97 6.04 -17.34
CA GLY A 148 -23.67 6.88 -18.34
C GLY A 148 -22.88 7.17 -19.62
N GLN A 149 -21.60 6.80 -19.72
CA GLN A 149 -20.82 6.93 -20.95
C GLN A 149 -20.88 5.65 -21.79
N THR A 150 -20.99 5.80 -23.12
CA THR A 150 -20.85 4.67 -24.04
C THR A 150 -19.38 4.44 -24.39
N VAL A 151 -19.01 3.18 -24.65
CA VAL A 151 -17.66 2.82 -25.11
C VAL A 151 -17.26 3.59 -26.37
N SER A 152 -18.21 3.83 -27.28
CA SER A 152 -17.96 4.62 -28.51
C SER A 152 -17.68 6.09 -28.22
N ALA A 153 -18.40 6.70 -27.28
CA ALA A 153 -18.13 8.08 -26.84
C ALA A 153 -16.74 8.20 -26.20
N LEU A 154 -16.37 7.23 -25.35
CA LEU A 154 -15.05 7.15 -24.72
C LEU A 154 -13.93 7.03 -25.76
N ARG A 155 -14.08 6.14 -26.76
CA ARG A 155 -13.10 6.01 -27.86
C ARG A 155 -12.94 7.32 -28.63
N LYS A 156 -14.05 7.98 -28.99
CA LYS A 156 -14.01 9.27 -29.71
C LYS A 156 -13.39 10.39 -28.87
N ALA A 157 -13.60 10.39 -27.55
CA ALA A 157 -12.94 11.32 -26.64
C ALA A 157 -11.42 11.07 -26.60
N ALA A 158 -10.99 9.82 -26.48
CA ALA A 158 -9.58 9.44 -26.46
C ALA A 158 -8.85 9.83 -27.76
N GLU A 159 -9.44 9.59 -28.93
CA GLU A 159 -8.86 9.99 -30.21
C GLU A 159 -8.68 11.52 -30.32
N ARG A 160 -9.63 12.30 -29.82
CA ARG A 160 -9.53 13.76 -29.80
C ARG A 160 -8.42 14.24 -28.87
N ALA A 161 -8.32 13.65 -27.67
CA ALA A 161 -7.26 13.96 -26.72
C ALA A 161 -5.86 13.67 -27.30
N GLN A 162 -5.66 12.50 -27.93
CA GLN A 162 -4.39 12.15 -28.57
C GLN A 162 -4.02 13.11 -29.71
N LYS A 163 -5.00 13.55 -30.51
CA LYS A 163 -4.75 14.53 -31.58
C LYS A 163 -4.35 15.89 -31.01
N ALA A 164 -5.01 16.34 -29.94
CA ALA A 164 -4.68 17.59 -29.26
C ALA A 164 -3.26 17.56 -28.65
N GLU A 165 -2.91 16.46 -27.97
CA GLU A 165 -1.59 16.28 -27.37
C GLU A 165 -0.48 16.31 -28.44
N LYS A 166 -0.68 15.62 -29.58
CA LYS A 166 0.27 15.68 -30.70
C LYS A 166 0.41 17.08 -31.29
N ALA A 167 -0.68 17.82 -31.40
CA ALA A 167 -0.65 19.20 -31.89
C ALA A 167 0.10 20.12 -30.91
N GLU A 168 -0.10 19.95 -29.61
CA GLU A 168 0.62 20.70 -28.57
C GLU A 168 2.11 20.36 -28.55
N GLN A 169 2.48 19.08 -28.65
CA GLN A 169 3.88 18.65 -28.76
C GLN A 169 4.54 19.24 -30.03
N ALA A 170 3.84 19.24 -31.16
CA ALA A 170 4.34 19.82 -32.40
C ALA A 170 4.50 21.35 -32.31
N ALA A 171 3.60 22.04 -31.61
CA ALA A 171 3.73 23.48 -31.34
C ALA A 171 4.93 23.77 -30.44
N ARG A 172 5.07 23.06 -29.31
CA ARG A 172 6.23 23.19 -28.41
C ARG A 172 7.56 22.90 -29.11
N ALA A 173 7.59 21.92 -30.00
CA ALA A 173 8.78 21.60 -30.79
C ALA A 173 9.12 22.69 -31.82
N ARG A 174 8.11 23.33 -32.42
CA ARG A 174 8.30 24.49 -33.30
C ARG A 174 8.80 25.70 -32.54
N ASP A 175 8.22 26.01 -31.38
CA ASP A 175 8.62 27.14 -30.54
C ASP A 175 10.06 26.94 -30.03
N ALA A 176 10.41 25.73 -29.58
CA ALA A 176 11.77 25.38 -29.17
C ALA A 176 12.79 25.41 -30.34
N ALA A 177 12.37 25.14 -31.57
CA ALA A 177 13.21 25.27 -32.76
C ALA A 177 13.31 26.73 -33.27
N SER A 178 12.42 27.61 -32.80
CA SER A 178 12.34 29.02 -33.21
C SER A 178 13.06 29.98 -32.26
N ASP A 179 13.61 29.47 -31.14
CA ASP A 179 14.41 30.24 -30.16
C ASP A 179 15.90 29.81 -30.16
N PRO A 180 16.71 30.23 -31.15
CA PRO A 180 18.11 29.88 -31.21
C PRO A 180 19.02 31.01 -30.67
N GLN A 181 18.71 31.70 -29.56
CA GLN A 181 19.69 32.57 -28.88
C GLN A 181 19.47 32.58 -27.34
N GLY A 182 20.48 32.42 -26.49
CA GLY A 182 21.91 32.71 -26.71
C GLY A 182 22.89 31.72 -26.09
#